data_AF-A0A958KMX6-F1
#
_entry.id   AF-A0A958KMX6-F1
#
_cell.length_a   1.000
_cell.length_b   1.000
_cell.length_c   1.000
_cell.angle_alpha   90.00
_cell.angle_beta   90.00
_cell.angle_gamma   90.00
#
_symmetry.space_group_name_H-M   'P 1'
#
loop_
_entity.id
_entity.type
_entity.pdbx_description
1 polymer ?
#
loop_
_entity_poly.entity_id
_entity_poly.type
_entity_poly.pdbx_seq_one_letter_code
_entity_poly.pdbx_strand_id
1 'polypeptide(L)'
;MPARNQSPNSAGRLFYFVALDIGDEVDLQRASRMLEQAGKTTAASVDIGLVRPSIQFEAQHELEFEDSPLERVVVTIYHYGTVSVRYEFACAVTKPDELRDRSIKLREMVDQLIAEANRIVEQATALIRKSIRKPKLSVLMEDYVVYSLSLADEDPNEWISESEAVVAQALQLASEELSAASVTDTLKRRISHYKRDLAIVTWDSTLLINTALDKALALIEFLNAQLLATRVTKQIVDTELQRSFALLSAPFWRASGPKKVALMRAETAYLFADLRHTLGHIREEYLWLLHESVASVLGLEMAESEISGTLDAIESITGSMYNRATIIRMEWLTIVIILLITLEIVLGYLLH
;
A
#
# COMPACT_ATOMS: atom_id res chain seq x y z
N MET A 1 0.83 -27.41 24.88
CA MET A 1 0.83 -26.09 25.54
C MET A 1 2.10 -25.95 26.36
N PRO A 2 2.98 -25.01 26.00
CA PRO A 2 3.82 -24.34 26.98
C PRO A 2 3.46 -22.85 27.06
N ALA A 3 3.53 -22.33 28.29
CA ALA A 3 3.18 -20.98 28.67
C ALA A 3 4.01 -19.94 27.90
N ARG A 4 3.31 -18.98 27.28
CA ARG A 4 3.91 -17.75 26.77
C ARG A 4 4.27 -16.89 27.99
N ASN A 5 5.56 -16.63 28.13
CA ASN A 5 6.13 -15.67 29.05
C ASN A 5 5.50 -14.28 28.75
N GLN A 6 4.48 -13.89 29.51
CA GLN A 6 4.04 -12.51 29.57
C GLN A 6 4.97 -11.79 30.54
N SER A 7 5.81 -10.91 30.01
CA SER A 7 6.53 -9.93 30.80
C SER A 7 5.51 -9.06 31.54
N PRO A 8 5.60 -8.90 32.88
CA PRO A 8 4.74 -8.01 33.62
C PRO A 8 5.31 -6.58 33.47
N ASN A 9 4.87 -5.85 32.45
CA ASN A 9 4.95 -4.39 32.46
C ASN A 9 3.89 -3.82 31.52
N SER A 10 3.00 -3.05 32.11
CA SER A 10 2.01 -2.17 31.51
C SER A 10 2.67 -1.09 30.64
N ALA A 11 3.21 -1.46 29.49
CA ALA A 11 3.77 -0.53 28.53
C ALA A 11 2.97 -0.63 27.24
N GLY A 12 2.05 0.31 27.06
CA GLY A 12 1.53 0.55 25.73
C GLY A 12 2.67 0.93 24.78
N ARG A 13 2.41 0.81 23.48
CA ARG A 13 3.37 1.14 22.43
C ARG A 13 2.66 1.94 21.36
N LEU A 14 3.38 2.89 20.79
CA LEU A 14 2.91 3.70 19.69
C LEU A 14 3.78 3.41 18.48
N PHE A 15 3.14 3.17 17.34
CA PHE A 15 3.82 2.92 16.08
C PHE A 15 3.39 3.95 15.06
N TYR A 16 4.36 4.51 14.35
CA TYR A 16 4.11 5.39 13.21
C TYR A 16 4.76 4.80 11.97
N PHE A 17 3.98 4.67 10.91
CA PHE A 17 4.39 4.09 9.64
C PHE A 17 4.49 5.19 8.60
N VAL A 18 5.54 5.14 7.79
CA VAL A 18 5.66 5.92 6.56
C VAL A 18 6.01 4.97 5.43
N ALA A 19 5.14 4.81 4.45
CA ALA A 19 5.36 4.07 3.23
C ALA A 19 5.81 5.01 2.11
N LEU A 20 6.85 4.62 1.39
CA LEU A 20 7.46 5.34 0.27
C LEU A 20 7.68 4.38 -0.91
N ASP A 21 7.57 4.88 -2.15
CA ASP A 21 7.74 4.09 -3.37
C ASP A 21 9.12 4.36 -4.00
N ILE A 22 9.88 3.30 -4.27
CA ILE A 22 11.28 3.37 -4.75
C ILE A 22 11.47 2.87 -6.20
N GLY A 23 10.43 2.30 -6.80
CA GLY A 23 10.45 1.79 -8.18
C GLY A 23 9.41 0.70 -8.41
N ASP A 24 9.48 0.01 -9.55
CA ASP A 24 8.42 -0.95 -9.92
C ASP A 24 8.53 -2.30 -9.21
N GLU A 25 9.75 -2.81 -9.02
CA GLU A 25 10.00 -4.15 -8.47
C GLU A 25 11.38 -4.21 -7.83
N VAL A 26 11.53 -4.98 -6.76
CA VAL A 26 12.78 -5.18 -6.03
C VAL A 26 13.13 -6.66 -5.98
N ASP A 27 14.29 -7.03 -6.50
CA ASP A 27 14.90 -8.33 -6.25
C ASP A 27 15.39 -8.37 -4.79
N LEU A 28 14.57 -8.93 -3.90
CA LEU A 28 14.83 -8.95 -2.47
C LEU A 28 16.05 -9.78 -2.07
N GLN A 29 16.37 -10.85 -2.80
CA GLN A 29 17.57 -11.66 -2.53
C GLN A 29 18.83 -10.88 -2.87
N ARG A 30 18.79 -10.12 -3.97
CA ARG A 30 19.88 -9.21 -4.32
C ARG A 30 19.98 -8.03 -3.36
N ALA A 31 18.84 -7.45 -2.98
CA ALA A 31 18.78 -6.35 -2.01
C ALA A 31 19.35 -6.74 -0.65
N SER A 32 18.95 -7.90 -0.09
CA SER A 32 19.46 -8.41 1.19
C SER A 32 20.98 -8.53 1.18
N ARG A 33 21.54 -9.17 0.15
CA ARG A 33 23.00 -9.32 0.00
C ARG A 33 23.72 -7.98 -0.07
N MET A 34 23.14 -6.99 -0.75
CA MET A 34 23.74 -5.65 -0.86
C MET A 34 23.68 -4.90 0.48
N LEU A 35 22.60 -5.04 1.24
CA LEU A 35 22.46 -4.47 2.58
C LEU A 35 23.42 -5.12 3.59
N GLU A 36 23.53 -6.45 3.57
CA GLU A 36 24.48 -7.21 4.39
C GLU A 36 25.93 -6.81 4.10
N GLN A 37 26.30 -6.63 2.82
CA GLN A 37 27.62 -6.12 2.42
C GLN A 37 27.88 -4.70 2.90
N ALA A 38 26.83 -3.88 3.07
CA ALA A 38 26.90 -2.54 3.64
C ALA A 38 26.87 -2.55 5.18
N GLY A 39 26.92 -3.73 5.82
CA GLY A 39 26.94 -3.87 7.28
C GLY A 39 25.57 -3.78 7.96
N LYS A 40 24.47 -3.88 7.20
CA LYS A 40 23.11 -3.95 7.75
C LYS A 40 22.72 -5.41 8.02
N THR A 41 22.25 -5.69 9.23
CA THR A 41 21.68 -6.99 9.57
C THR A 41 20.25 -7.07 9.03
N THR A 42 20.02 -7.95 8.06
CA THR A 42 18.69 -8.18 7.49
C THR A 42 18.03 -9.39 8.12
N ALA A 43 16.71 -9.33 8.26
CA ALA A 43 15.85 -10.43 8.68
C ALA A 43 14.66 -10.53 7.74
N ALA A 44 14.06 -11.72 7.65
CA ALA A 44 12.72 -11.85 7.08
C ALA A 44 11.71 -11.19 8.02
N SER A 45 10.69 -10.51 7.46
CA SER A 45 9.57 -10.00 8.25
C SER A 45 8.81 -11.11 8.97
N VAL A 46 8.03 -10.72 10.00
CA VAL A 46 7.14 -11.63 10.74
C VAL A 46 6.26 -12.43 9.77
N ASP A 47 6.33 -13.75 9.88
CA ASP A 47 5.48 -14.66 9.11
C ASP A 47 4.06 -14.68 9.71
N ILE A 48 3.16 -13.97 9.06
CA ILE A 48 1.73 -13.97 9.39
C ILE A 48 0.92 -14.90 8.47
N GLY A 49 1.58 -15.82 7.75
CA GLY A 49 1.00 -16.51 6.60
C GLY A 49 1.08 -15.68 5.31
N LEU A 50 1.75 -14.52 5.34
CA LEU A 50 2.10 -13.73 4.16
C LEU A 50 3.13 -14.52 3.33
N VAL A 51 2.78 -14.95 2.12
CA VAL A 51 3.64 -15.84 1.30
C VAL A 51 4.64 -15.08 0.43
N ARG A 52 4.95 -13.81 0.71
CA ARG A 52 6.14 -13.19 0.10
C ARG A 52 7.05 -12.58 1.14
N PRO A 53 8.36 -12.93 1.10
CA PRO A 53 9.32 -12.36 2.02
C PRO A 53 9.35 -10.86 1.75
N SER A 54 9.30 -10.07 2.81
CA SER A 54 9.88 -8.73 2.79
C SER A 54 11.18 -8.81 3.57
N ILE A 55 12.12 -7.91 3.29
CA ILE A 55 13.36 -7.83 4.05
C ILE A 55 13.23 -6.68 5.03
N GLN A 56 13.59 -6.94 6.28
CA GLN A 56 13.60 -5.94 7.35
C GLN A 56 15.02 -5.70 7.84
N PHE A 57 15.33 -4.46 8.16
CA PHE A 57 16.55 -4.10 8.88
C PHE A 57 16.28 -2.90 9.80
N GLU A 58 17.09 -2.77 10.84
CA GLU A 58 17.02 -1.64 11.75
C GLU A 58 17.84 -0.46 11.21
N ALA A 59 17.21 0.71 11.14
CA ALA A 59 17.86 1.95 10.75
C ALA A 59 18.40 2.68 11.99
N GLN A 60 19.54 3.35 11.82
CA GLN A 60 20.04 4.28 12.82
C GLN A 60 19.27 5.59 12.71
N HIS A 61 18.91 6.18 13.85
CA HIS A 61 18.27 7.48 13.94
C HIS A 61 18.99 8.35 14.97
N GLU A 62 18.91 9.66 14.78
CA GLU A 62 19.41 10.68 15.71
C GLU A 62 18.26 11.48 16.33
N LEU A 63 17.01 11.12 16.01
CA LEU A 63 15.82 11.78 16.55
C LEU A 63 15.67 11.46 18.03
N GLU A 64 15.62 12.51 18.85
CA GLU A 64 15.31 12.47 20.27
C GLU A 64 14.06 13.30 20.52
N PHE A 65 13.11 12.73 21.27
CA PHE A 65 11.89 13.41 21.66
C PHE A 65 11.78 13.34 23.19
N GLU A 66 11.80 14.50 23.85
CA GLU A 66 11.91 14.61 25.32
C GLU A 66 10.86 13.78 26.07
N ASP A 67 9.63 13.73 25.54
CA ASP A 67 8.51 13.07 26.21
C ASP A 67 8.14 11.70 25.63
N SER A 68 8.66 11.33 24.47
CA SER A 68 8.25 10.14 23.70
C SER A 68 9.49 9.40 23.18
N PRO A 69 10.16 8.57 24.00
CA PRO A 69 11.40 7.94 23.58
C PRO A 69 11.15 7.02 22.38
N LEU A 70 11.82 7.36 21.27
CA LEU A 70 11.88 6.52 20.07
C LEU A 70 12.83 5.35 20.36
N GLU A 71 12.28 4.15 20.46
CA GLU A 71 13.02 2.94 20.82
C GLU A 71 13.72 2.33 19.60
N ARG A 72 13.04 2.34 18.45
CA ARG A 72 13.51 1.65 17.25
C ARG A 72 12.93 2.25 15.98
N VAL A 73 13.73 2.21 14.91
CA VAL A 73 13.30 2.49 13.54
C VAL A 73 13.56 1.26 12.67
N VAL A 74 12.50 0.66 12.14
CA VAL A 74 12.59 -0.54 11.31
C VAL A 74 12.20 -0.20 9.88
N VAL A 75 13.02 -0.64 8.93
CA VAL A 75 12.75 -0.47 7.49
C VAL A 75 12.37 -1.82 6.91
N THR A 76 11.21 -1.87 6.24
CA THR A 76 10.69 -3.06 5.55
C THR A 76 10.62 -2.78 4.06
N ILE A 77 11.30 -3.59 3.26
CA ILE A 77 11.30 -3.46 1.79
C ILE A 77 10.45 -4.59 1.19
N TYR A 78 9.42 -4.18 0.42
CA TYR A 78 8.54 -5.08 -0.30
C TYR A 78 9.01 -5.28 -1.74
N HIS A 79 8.72 -6.46 -2.29
CA HIS A 79 9.15 -6.83 -3.64
C HIS A 79 8.49 -5.99 -4.74
N TYR A 80 7.33 -5.37 -4.49
CA TYR A 80 6.63 -4.49 -5.43
C TYR A 80 7.05 -3.02 -5.33
N GLY A 81 8.23 -2.73 -4.76
CA GLY A 81 8.80 -1.38 -4.82
C GLY A 81 8.37 -0.42 -3.72
N THR A 82 7.55 -0.86 -2.77
CA THR A 82 7.24 -0.08 -1.56
C THR A 82 8.26 -0.35 -0.46
N VAL A 83 8.62 0.69 0.28
CA VAL A 83 9.40 0.63 1.52
C VAL A 83 8.58 1.23 2.65
N SER A 84 8.41 0.51 3.75
CA SER A 84 7.83 1.06 4.99
C SER A 84 8.93 1.38 5.99
N VAL A 85 8.86 2.56 6.59
CA VAL A 85 9.65 2.97 7.76
C VAL A 85 8.71 3.00 8.95
N ARG A 86 8.97 2.13 9.93
CA ARG A 86 8.19 2.02 11.16
C ARG A 86 9.00 2.58 12.33
N TYR A 87 8.45 3.60 12.98
CA TYR A 87 8.93 4.17 14.23
C TYR A 87 8.22 3.52 15.40
N GLU A 88 8.96 3.06 16.41
CA GLU A 88 8.43 2.45 17.62
C GLU A 88 8.71 3.34 18.83
N PHE A 89 7.66 3.82 19.47
CA PHE A 89 7.76 4.63 20.68
C PHE A 89 7.26 3.83 21.88
N ALA A 90 8.00 3.92 22.99
CA ALA A 90 7.49 3.46 24.28
C ALA A 90 6.35 4.40 24.71
N CYS A 91 5.19 3.84 25.07
CA CYS A 91 4.01 4.64 25.38
C CYS A 91 3.29 4.10 26.62
N ALA A 92 3.63 4.61 27.80
CA ALA A 92 2.83 4.33 28.99
C ALA A 92 1.49 5.07 28.87
N VAL A 93 0.45 4.37 28.39
CA VAL A 93 -0.92 4.86 28.33
C VAL A 93 -1.77 3.93 29.19
N THR A 94 -2.36 4.51 30.21
CA THR A 94 -3.28 3.88 31.15
C THR A 94 -4.68 4.49 31.06
N LYS A 95 -4.77 5.76 30.64
CA LYS A 95 -6.02 6.50 30.56
C LYS A 95 -6.29 7.07 29.15
N PRO A 96 -7.56 7.28 28.77
CA PRO A 96 -7.92 7.86 27.48
C PRO A 96 -7.30 9.25 27.21
N ASP A 97 -7.20 10.12 28.23
CA ASP A 97 -6.57 11.44 28.07
C ASP A 97 -5.10 11.35 27.69
N GLU A 98 -4.37 10.37 28.24
CA GLU A 98 -2.96 10.14 27.89
C GLU A 98 -2.84 9.71 26.42
N LEU A 99 -3.80 8.92 25.91
CA LEU A 99 -3.84 8.54 24.49
C LEU A 99 -3.99 9.78 23.59
N ARG A 100 -4.90 10.70 23.93
CA ARG A 100 -5.10 11.96 23.20
C ARG A 100 -3.86 12.84 23.26
N ASP A 101 -3.26 13.01 24.43
CA ASP A 101 -2.07 13.85 24.57
C ASP A 101 -0.90 13.29 23.74
N ARG A 102 -0.80 11.96 23.65
CA ARG A 102 0.17 11.27 22.79
C ARG A 102 -0.13 11.46 21.29
N SER A 103 -1.39 11.41 20.89
CA SER A 103 -1.76 11.65 19.49
C SER A 103 -1.45 13.08 19.04
N ILE A 104 -1.66 14.06 19.92
CA ILE A 104 -1.35 15.47 19.65
C ILE A 104 0.16 15.66 19.50
N LYS A 105 0.96 15.13 20.44
CA LYS A 105 2.42 15.18 20.35
C LYS A 105 2.95 14.49 19.09
N LEU A 106 2.39 13.33 18.75
CA LEU A 106 2.75 12.65 17.50
C LEU A 106 2.51 13.54 16.29
N ARG A 107 1.33 14.20 16.20
CA ARG A 107 1.02 15.12 15.11
C ARG A 107 2.06 16.24 14.97
N GLU A 108 2.58 16.77 16.07
CA GLU A 108 3.63 17.80 16.04
C GLU A 108 4.97 17.27 15.49
N MET A 109 5.20 15.96 15.60
CA MET A 109 6.43 15.27 15.17
C MET A 109 6.35 14.73 13.73
N VAL A 110 5.16 14.64 13.14
CA VAL A 110 4.90 13.99 11.83
C VAL A 110 5.85 14.48 10.73
N ASP A 111 5.99 15.80 10.56
CA ASP A 111 6.83 16.36 9.50
C ASP A 111 8.30 15.96 9.64
N GLN A 112 8.81 15.90 10.87
CA GLN A 112 10.19 15.48 11.16
C GLN A 112 10.37 13.98 10.89
N LEU A 113 9.39 13.16 11.27
CA LEU A 113 9.40 11.71 11.04
C LEU A 113 9.33 11.37 9.54
N ILE A 114 8.54 12.12 8.77
CA ILE A 114 8.44 11.96 7.31
C ILE A 114 9.76 12.39 6.64
N ALA A 115 10.33 13.52 7.05
CA ALA A 115 11.61 13.98 6.49
C ALA A 115 12.73 12.96 6.74
N GLU A 116 12.79 12.39 7.95
CA GLU A 116 13.75 11.35 8.29
C GLU A 116 13.47 10.04 7.54
N ALA A 117 12.20 9.66 7.37
CA ALA A 117 11.84 8.46 6.60
C ALA A 117 12.31 8.60 5.14
N ASN A 118 12.12 9.76 4.52
CA ASN A 118 12.66 10.05 3.19
C ASN A 118 14.18 9.89 3.15
N ARG A 119 14.90 10.47 4.10
CA ARG A 119 16.38 10.36 4.19
C ARG A 119 16.82 8.90 4.31
N ILE A 120 16.19 8.12 5.19
CA ILE A 120 16.49 6.70 5.40
C ILE A 120 16.22 5.90 4.12
N VAL A 121 15.06 6.12 3.47
CA VAL A 121 14.69 5.42 2.24
C VAL A 121 15.58 5.81 1.08
N GLU A 122 15.98 7.07 0.94
CA GLU A 122 16.94 7.51 -0.07
C GLU A 122 18.29 6.79 0.08
N GLN A 123 18.81 6.71 1.31
CA GLN A 123 20.06 6.00 1.60
C GLN A 123 19.94 4.50 1.31
N ALA A 124 18.88 3.86 1.76
CA ALA A 124 18.62 2.44 1.49
C ALA A 124 18.50 2.19 -0.02
N THR A 125 17.75 3.02 -0.73
CA THR A 125 17.55 2.96 -2.19
C THR A 125 18.88 3.11 -2.93
N ALA A 126 19.76 4.01 -2.48
CA ALA A 126 21.10 4.17 -3.07
C ALA A 126 21.94 2.88 -2.91
N LEU A 127 21.90 2.24 -1.74
CA LEU A 127 22.60 0.98 -1.49
C LEU A 127 22.07 -0.16 -2.36
N ILE A 128 20.75 -0.29 -2.49
CA ILE A 128 20.12 -1.39 -3.24
C ILE A 128 19.76 -1.02 -4.69
N ARG A 129 20.26 0.10 -5.21
CA ARG A 129 19.87 0.67 -6.53
C ARG A 129 19.94 -0.32 -7.71
N LYS A 130 20.80 -1.34 -7.62
CA LYS A 130 21.00 -2.38 -8.66
C LYS A 130 19.99 -3.54 -8.57
N SER A 131 19.22 -3.66 -7.49
CA SER A 131 18.15 -4.66 -7.35
C SER A 131 16.78 -4.11 -7.70
N ILE A 132 16.64 -2.80 -7.97
CA ILE A 132 15.38 -2.15 -8.24
C ILE A 132 15.15 -2.00 -9.76
N ARG A 133 13.97 -2.41 -10.23
CA ARG A 133 13.47 -2.20 -11.60
C ARG A 133 12.87 -0.79 -11.71
N LYS A 134 13.27 -0.06 -12.76
CA LYS A 134 12.91 1.36 -13.00
C LYS A 134 12.92 2.24 -11.73
N PRO A 135 14.09 2.44 -11.11
CA PRO A 135 14.13 3.09 -9.79
C PRO A 135 13.70 4.54 -9.91
N LYS A 136 12.74 4.92 -9.08
CA LYS A 136 12.16 6.25 -9.03
C LYS A 136 11.56 6.42 -7.64
N LEU A 137 11.95 7.48 -6.94
CA LEU A 137 11.26 7.87 -5.72
C LEU A 137 9.99 8.61 -6.13
N SER A 138 8.82 8.06 -5.79
CA SER A 138 7.55 8.77 -5.97
C SER A 138 7.42 9.90 -4.94
N VAL A 139 6.64 10.92 -5.28
CA VAL A 139 6.22 11.96 -4.31
C VAL A 139 5.06 11.46 -3.45
N LEU A 140 4.39 10.38 -3.87
CA LEU A 140 3.35 9.75 -3.08
C LEU A 140 3.96 9.02 -1.88
N MET A 141 3.29 9.19 -0.74
CA MET A 141 3.56 8.49 0.50
C MET A 141 2.22 8.11 1.14
N GLU A 142 2.26 7.14 2.05
CA GLU A 142 1.17 6.86 2.98
C GLU A 142 1.71 6.77 4.39
N ASP A 143 1.01 7.35 5.35
CA ASP A 143 1.32 7.19 6.74
C ASP A 143 0.16 6.60 7.53
N TYR A 144 0.48 5.94 8.63
CA TYR A 144 -0.52 5.28 9.46
C TYR A 144 -0.03 5.18 10.90
N VAL A 145 -0.95 5.21 11.86
CA VAL A 145 -0.62 5.16 13.28
C VAL A 145 -1.22 3.90 13.91
N VAL A 146 -0.47 3.21 14.77
CA VAL A 146 -1.01 2.12 15.57
C VAL A 146 -0.72 2.37 17.05
N TYR A 147 -1.77 2.42 17.85
CA TYR A 147 -1.71 2.44 19.30
C TYR A 147 -1.91 1.02 19.81
N SER A 148 -1.00 0.51 20.63
CA SER A 148 -1.14 -0.78 21.29
C SER A 148 -1.19 -0.59 22.79
N LEU A 149 -2.28 -0.99 23.43
CA LEU A 149 -2.49 -0.91 24.86
C LEU A 149 -2.64 -2.31 25.46
N SER A 150 -2.25 -2.45 26.72
CA SER A 150 -2.56 -3.64 27.50
C SER A 150 -3.29 -3.25 28.78
N LEU A 151 -4.56 -3.63 28.86
CA LEU A 151 -5.43 -3.42 30.02
C LEU A 151 -5.51 -4.73 30.79
N ALA A 152 -4.99 -4.74 32.03
CA ALA A 152 -4.90 -5.96 32.83
C ALA A 152 -6.26 -6.43 33.35
N ASP A 153 -6.99 -5.54 34.03
CA ASP A 153 -8.21 -5.91 34.77
C ASP A 153 -9.49 -5.33 34.16
N GLU A 154 -9.38 -4.25 33.38
CA GLU A 154 -10.50 -3.49 32.82
C GLU A 154 -11.04 -4.10 31.52
N ASP A 155 -12.35 -4.02 31.29
CA ASP A 155 -12.96 -4.40 30.00
C ASP A 155 -12.64 -3.29 28.97
N PRO A 156 -12.03 -3.62 27.82
CA PRO A 156 -11.74 -2.64 26.78
C PRO A 156 -12.96 -1.84 26.32
N ASN A 157 -14.17 -2.43 26.36
CA ASN A 157 -15.38 -1.73 25.96
C ASN A 157 -15.80 -0.70 27.00
N GLU A 158 -15.67 -1.01 28.29
CA GLU A 158 -15.95 -0.07 29.39
C GLU A 158 -14.96 1.10 29.35
N TRP A 159 -13.66 0.82 29.21
CA TRP A 159 -12.60 1.83 29.11
C TRP A 159 -12.86 2.84 27.98
N ILE A 160 -13.41 2.39 26.85
CA ILE A 160 -13.78 3.29 25.74
C ILE A 160 -15.09 4.02 26.01
N SER A 161 -16.12 3.33 26.50
CA SER A 161 -17.43 3.94 26.72
C SER A 161 -17.39 5.06 27.76
N GLU A 162 -16.45 5.03 28.70
CA GLU A 162 -16.22 6.12 29.66
C GLU A 162 -15.63 7.39 29.04
N SER A 163 -15.04 7.31 27.84
CA SER A 163 -14.31 8.43 27.22
C SER A 163 -14.33 8.39 25.68
N GLU A 164 -15.49 8.09 25.10
CA GLU A 164 -15.64 7.90 23.64
C GLU A 164 -15.11 9.08 22.83
N ALA A 165 -15.44 10.31 23.23
CA ALA A 165 -14.99 11.51 22.55
C ALA A 165 -13.46 11.65 22.55
N VAL A 166 -12.80 11.33 23.67
CA VAL A 166 -11.34 11.44 23.83
C VAL A 166 -10.62 10.37 23.00
N VAL A 167 -11.11 9.13 23.03
CA VAL A 167 -10.56 8.03 22.23
C VAL A 167 -10.74 8.32 20.74
N ALA A 168 -11.91 8.77 20.32
CA ALA A 168 -12.17 9.13 18.92
C ALA A 168 -11.27 10.29 18.45
N GLN A 169 -11.11 11.31 19.30
CA GLN A 169 -10.22 12.44 19.02
C GLN A 169 -8.78 11.96 18.82
N ALA A 170 -8.29 11.07 19.69
CA ALA A 170 -6.95 10.51 19.58
C ALA A 170 -6.75 9.69 18.29
N LEU A 171 -7.76 8.91 17.92
CA LEU A 171 -7.75 8.06 16.71
C LEU A 171 -7.81 8.85 15.39
N GLN A 172 -8.36 10.06 15.39
CA GLN A 172 -8.27 10.99 14.25
C GLN A 172 -7.07 11.94 14.35
N LEU A 173 -6.23 11.74 15.37
CA LEU A 173 -5.15 12.63 15.78
C LEU A 173 -5.64 14.07 16.04
N ALA A 174 -6.95 14.33 16.17
CA ALA A 174 -7.57 15.65 16.09
C ALA A 174 -7.12 16.58 17.24
N SER A 175 -6.81 17.84 16.89
CA SER A 175 -6.40 18.87 17.87
C SER A 175 -7.60 19.61 18.47
N GLU A 176 -8.74 19.57 17.78
CA GLU A 176 -10.00 20.17 18.22
C GLU A 176 -11.01 19.08 18.59
N GLU A 177 -12.05 19.46 19.33
CA GLU A 177 -13.12 18.55 19.72
C GLU A 177 -13.90 18.04 18.49
N LEU A 178 -14.17 16.74 18.47
CA LEU A 178 -14.94 16.12 17.40
C LEU A 178 -16.45 16.33 17.62
N SER A 179 -17.19 16.46 16.52
CA SER A 179 -18.65 16.42 16.57
C SER A 179 -19.15 15.04 17.01
N ALA A 180 -20.32 14.98 17.65
CA ALA A 180 -20.92 13.70 18.09
C ALA A 180 -21.09 12.68 16.95
N ALA A 181 -21.41 13.16 15.74
CA ALA A 181 -21.49 12.31 14.55
C ALA A 181 -20.12 11.73 14.17
N SER A 182 -19.06 12.54 14.22
CA SER A 182 -17.69 12.10 13.95
C SER A 182 -17.20 11.09 15.00
N VAL A 183 -17.48 11.32 16.28
CA VAL A 183 -17.18 10.36 17.36
C VAL A 183 -17.86 9.02 17.10
N THR A 184 -19.16 9.06 16.78
CA THR A 184 -19.94 7.84 16.50
C THR A 184 -19.39 7.09 15.30
N ASP A 185 -19.04 7.78 14.21
CA ASP A 185 -18.51 7.16 13.00
C ASP A 185 -17.11 6.55 13.22
N THR A 186 -16.24 7.27 13.93
CA THR A 186 -14.88 6.81 14.29
C THR A 186 -14.92 5.50 15.07
N LEU A 187 -15.82 5.43 16.05
CA LEU A 187 -15.91 4.29 16.94
C LEU A 187 -16.85 3.20 16.41
N LYS A 188 -17.36 3.32 15.18
CA LYS A 188 -18.31 2.37 14.60
C LYS A 188 -17.67 1.02 14.26
N ARG A 189 -16.41 1.03 13.82
CA ARG A 189 -15.67 -0.17 13.39
C ARG A 189 -14.84 -0.74 14.54
N ARG A 190 -15.53 -1.31 15.52
CA ARG A 190 -14.95 -2.07 16.62
C ARG A 190 -14.91 -3.55 16.25
N ILE A 191 -13.78 -4.19 16.53
CA ILE A 191 -13.54 -5.61 16.30
C ILE A 191 -13.13 -6.23 17.63
N SER A 192 -13.89 -7.21 18.10
CA SER A 192 -13.51 -8.02 19.25
C SER A 192 -13.70 -9.49 18.89
N HIS A 193 -12.66 -10.29 19.10
CA HIS A 193 -12.67 -11.73 18.89
C HIS A 193 -12.80 -12.48 20.23
N TYR A 194 -12.21 -11.94 21.28
CA TYR A 194 -12.34 -12.39 22.67
C TYR A 194 -12.91 -11.28 23.56
N LYS A 195 -13.42 -11.66 24.73
CA LYS A 195 -14.03 -10.70 25.68
C LYS A 195 -13.08 -9.56 26.10
N ARG A 196 -11.77 -9.79 26.05
CA ARG A 196 -10.75 -8.85 26.53
C ARG A 196 -9.90 -8.25 25.43
N ASP A 197 -10.18 -8.54 24.16
CA ASP A 197 -9.49 -7.91 23.05
C ASP A 197 -10.40 -6.90 22.33
N LEU A 198 -9.77 -5.88 21.78
CA LEU A 198 -10.48 -4.88 20.99
C LEU A 198 -9.54 -4.26 19.97
N ALA A 199 -10.02 -4.09 18.76
CA ALA A 199 -9.41 -3.24 17.77
C ALA A 199 -10.42 -2.19 17.27
N ILE A 200 -9.98 -0.94 17.14
CA ILE A 200 -10.74 0.12 16.47
C ILE A 200 -9.90 0.61 15.32
N VAL A 201 -10.46 0.54 14.12
CA VAL A 201 -9.75 0.87 12.87
C VAL A 201 -10.36 2.13 12.26
N THR A 202 -9.52 3.12 11.99
CA THR A 202 -9.87 4.38 11.32
C THR A 202 -8.96 4.59 10.11
N TRP A 203 -9.23 5.67 9.36
CA TRP A 203 -8.46 6.01 8.16
C TRP A 203 -7.00 6.34 8.48
N ASP A 204 -6.75 7.00 9.62
CA ASP A 204 -5.41 7.48 9.99
C ASP A 204 -4.74 6.59 11.03
N SER A 205 -5.52 5.80 11.78
CA SER A 205 -4.96 5.00 12.87
C SER A 205 -5.75 3.75 13.26
N THR A 206 -5.09 2.87 14.00
CA THR A 206 -5.72 1.72 14.67
C THR A 206 -5.36 1.71 16.15
N LEU A 207 -6.35 1.51 17.02
CA LEU A 207 -6.15 1.18 18.42
C LEU A 207 -6.29 -0.33 18.60
N LEU A 208 -5.30 -0.96 19.22
CA LEU A 208 -5.22 -2.38 19.54
C LEU A 208 -5.12 -2.54 21.07
N ILE A 209 -6.06 -3.26 21.69
CA ILE A 209 -6.08 -3.51 23.13
C ILE A 209 -6.01 -5.01 23.39
N ASN A 210 -4.99 -5.45 24.13
CA ASN A 210 -4.78 -6.86 24.52
C ASN A 210 -4.74 -7.87 23.34
N THR A 211 -4.34 -7.41 22.15
CA THR A 211 -4.27 -8.25 20.95
C THR A 211 -2.85 -8.79 20.71
N ALA A 212 -2.73 -9.76 19.78
CA ALA A 212 -1.43 -10.27 19.34
C ALA A 212 -0.70 -9.22 18.47
N LEU A 213 0.04 -8.33 19.14
CA LEU A 213 0.66 -7.14 18.52
C LEU A 213 1.49 -7.45 17.28
N ASP A 214 2.45 -8.38 17.34
CA ASP A 214 3.42 -8.58 16.25
C ASP A 214 2.75 -8.90 14.90
N LYS A 215 1.70 -9.74 14.92
CA LYS A 215 1.00 -10.14 13.70
C LYS A 215 0.04 -9.07 13.20
N ALA A 216 -0.68 -8.42 14.12
CA ALA A 216 -1.57 -7.32 13.80
C ALA A 216 -0.79 -6.13 13.20
N LEU A 217 0.36 -5.82 13.79
CA LEU A 217 1.25 -4.75 13.34
C LEU A 217 1.80 -5.03 11.94
N ALA A 218 2.32 -6.23 11.70
CA ALA A 218 2.82 -6.63 10.38
C ALA A 218 1.72 -6.60 9.30
N LEU A 219 0.50 -7.00 9.66
CA LEU A 219 -0.66 -6.93 8.76
C LEU A 219 -1.03 -5.49 8.40
N ILE A 220 -1.10 -4.61 9.39
CA ILE A 220 -1.42 -3.18 9.17
C ILE A 220 -0.31 -2.50 8.36
N GLU A 221 0.96 -2.79 8.68
CA GLU A 221 2.12 -2.31 7.91
C GLU A 221 2.03 -2.71 6.44
N PHE A 222 1.69 -3.97 6.18
CA PHE A 222 1.51 -4.50 4.82
C PHE A 222 0.35 -3.81 4.09
N LEU A 223 -0.81 -3.64 4.74
CA LEU A 223 -1.97 -2.99 4.12
C LEU A 223 -1.72 -1.51 3.82
N ASN A 224 -0.99 -0.80 4.68
CA ASN A 224 -0.57 0.58 4.41
C ASN A 224 0.39 0.66 3.20
N ALA A 225 1.38 -0.24 3.15
CA ALA A 225 2.28 -0.35 2.01
C ALA A 225 1.55 -0.71 0.70
N GLN A 226 0.50 -1.52 0.80
CA GLN A 226 -0.35 -1.90 -0.32
C GLN A 226 -1.25 -0.76 -0.80
N LEU A 227 -1.73 0.09 0.11
CA LEU A 227 -2.47 1.30 -0.26
C LEU A 227 -1.60 2.21 -1.13
N LEU A 228 -0.35 2.45 -0.73
CA LEU A 228 0.60 3.23 -1.52
C LEU A 228 0.82 2.62 -2.91
N ALA A 229 1.11 1.32 -2.97
CA ALA A 229 1.35 0.62 -4.24
C ALA A 229 0.13 0.73 -5.18
N THR A 230 -1.08 0.64 -4.62
CA THR A 230 -2.33 0.82 -5.35
C THR A 230 -2.46 2.24 -5.91
N ARG A 231 -2.17 3.28 -5.12
CA ARG A 231 -2.21 4.68 -5.57
C ARG A 231 -1.16 5.00 -6.63
N VAL A 232 0.07 4.50 -6.47
CA VAL A 232 1.12 4.64 -7.49
C VAL A 232 0.67 3.97 -8.79
N THR A 233 0.10 2.77 -8.71
CA THR A 233 -0.45 2.05 -9.86
C THR A 233 -1.56 2.85 -10.55
N LYS A 234 -2.49 3.43 -9.78
CA LYS A 234 -3.55 4.29 -10.31
C LYS A 234 -2.98 5.46 -11.11
N GLN A 235 -1.96 6.15 -10.56
CA GLN A 235 -1.31 7.27 -11.26
C GLN A 235 -0.65 6.84 -12.58
N ILE A 236 -0.03 5.65 -12.61
CA ILE A 236 0.57 5.08 -13.83
C ILE A 236 -0.52 4.78 -14.88
N VAL A 237 -1.60 4.13 -14.46
CA VAL A 237 -2.73 3.75 -15.33
C VAL A 237 -3.44 4.99 -15.87
N ASP A 238 -3.69 6.01 -15.05
CA ASP A 238 -4.29 7.28 -15.49
C ASP A 238 -3.41 8.01 -16.50
N THR A 239 -2.09 8.02 -16.29
CA THR A 239 -1.13 8.60 -17.24
C THR A 239 -1.19 7.87 -18.58
N GLU A 240 -1.35 6.55 -18.58
CA GLU A 240 -1.47 5.78 -19.81
C GLU A 240 -2.82 5.96 -20.51
N LEU A 241 -3.91 6.16 -19.75
CA LEU A 241 -5.20 6.52 -20.30
C LEU A 241 -5.12 7.85 -21.07
N GLN A 242 -4.51 8.88 -20.47
CA GLN A 242 -4.30 10.17 -21.12
C GLN A 242 -3.48 10.03 -22.42
N ARG A 243 -2.41 9.22 -22.40
CA ARG A 243 -1.63 8.93 -23.60
C ARG A 243 -2.44 8.20 -24.67
N SER A 244 -3.27 7.26 -24.28
CA SER A 244 -4.14 6.50 -25.20
C SER A 244 -5.15 7.41 -25.89
N PHE A 245 -5.72 8.38 -25.18
CA PHE A 245 -6.56 9.43 -25.77
C PHE A 245 -5.79 10.31 -26.75
N ALA A 246 -4.57 10.74 -26.41
CA ALA A 246 -3.76 11.55 -27.31
C ALA A 246 -3.43 10.83 -28.64
N LEU A 247 -3.35 9.50 -28.63
CA LEU A 247 -3.15 8.69 -29.82
C LEU A 247 -4.37 8.63 -30.75
N LEU A 248 -5.60 8.83 -30.24
CA LEU A 248 -6.79 8.93 -31.09
C LEU A 248 -6.72 10.13 -32.05
N SER A 249 -6.00 11.19 -31.66
CA SER A 249 -5.75 12.37 -32.50
C SER A 249 -4.50 12.23 -33.38
N ALA A 250 -3.71 11.17 -33.21
CA ALA A 250 -2.46 10.95 -33.93
C ALA A 250 -2.66 10.05 -35.17
N PRO A 251 -1.75 10.11 -36.18
CA PRO A 251 -1.79 9.23 -37.33
C PRO A 251 -1.74 7.75 -36.91
N PHE A 252 -2.57 6.90 -37.54
CA PHE A 252 -2.82 5.49 -37.19
C PHE A 252 -1.57 4.60 -37.06
N TRP A 253 -0.43 5.01 -37.64
CA TRP A 253 0.85 4.27 -37.58
C TRP A 253 1.67 4.54 -36.30
N ARG A 254 1.27 5.49 -35.45
CA ARG A 254 1.91 5.79 -34.15
C ARG A 254 1.21 5.19 -32.93
N ALA A 255 0.14 4.43 -33.12
CA ALA A 255 -0.55 3.79 -32.01
C ALA A 255 0.40 2.83 -31.26
N SER A 256 0.62 3.08 -29.97
CA SER A 256 1.31 2.14 -29.09
C SER A 256 0.47 0.87 -28.98
N GLY A 257 1.10 -0.30 -29.15
CA GLY A 257 0.38 -1.55 -29.38
C GLY A 257 -0.33 -2.15 -28.16
N PRO A 258 -1.31 -3.05 -28.38
CA PRO A 258 -2.10 -3.73 -27.35
C PRO A 258 -1.26 -4.52 -26.33
N LYS A 259 0.00 -4.86 -26.68
CA LYS A 259 0.95 -5.54 -25.80
C LYS A 259 1.28 -4.77 -24.52
N LYS A 260 1.30 -3.43 -24.56
CA LYS A 260 1.61 -2.60 -23.39
C LYS A 260 0.47 -2.59 -22.38
N VAL A 261 -0.77 -2.52 -22.86
CA VAL A 261 -1.98 -2.58 -22.03
C VAL A 261 -2.11 -3.96 -21.38
N ALA A 262 -1.86 -5.02 -22.13
CA ALA A 262 -1.84 -6.39 -21.60
C ALA A 262 -0.76 -6.57 -20.50
N LEU A 263 0.42 -5.96 -20.67
CA LEU A 263 1.47 -5.98 -19.64
C LEU A 263 1.05 -5.23 -18.38
N MET A 264 0.48 -4.02 -18.50
CA MET A 264 -0.02 -3.26 -17.34
C MET A 264 -1.11 -4.04 -16.61
N ARG A 265 -2.04 -4.67 -17.34
CA ARG A 265 -3.07 -5.53 -16.73
C ARG A 265 -2.46 -6.71 -15.99
N ALA A 266 -1.42 -7.34 -16.54
CA ALA A 266 -0.71 -8.42 -15.86
C ALA A 266 0.03 -7.93 -14.60
N GLU A 267 0.71 -6.78 -14.65
CA GLU A 267 1.40 -6.18 -13.50
C GLU A 267 0.40 -5.80 -12.38
N THR A 268 -0.72 -5.16 -12.73
CA THR A 268 -1.81 -4.83 -11.80
C THR A 268 -2.48 -6.07 -11.23
N ALA A 269 -2.80 -7.06 -12.07
CA ALA A 269 -3.38 -8.32 -11.60
C ALA A 269 -2.43 -9.08 -10.68
N TYR A 270 -1.12 -8.99 -10.91
CA TYR A 270 -0.09 -9.55 -10.05
C TYR A 270 -0.09 -8.86 -8.67
N LEU A 271 -0.13 -7.52 -8.63
CA LEU A 271 -0.23 -6.75 -7.38
C LEU A 271 -1.45 -7.18 -6.55
N PHE A 272 -2.63 -7.26 -7.18
CA PHE A 272 -3.87 -7.66 -6.49
C PHE A 272 -3.95 -9.16 -6.17
N ALA A 273 -3.29 -10.01 -6.96
CA ALA A 273 -3.17 -11.42 -6.64
C ALA A 273 -2.38 -11.62 -5.34
N ASP A 274 -1.36 -10.78 -5.08
CA ASP A 274 -0.59 -10.84 -3.83
C ASP A 274 -1.47 -10.52 -2.60
N LEU A 275 -2.36 -9.52 -2.73
CA LEU A 275 -3.35 -9.19 -1.70
C LEU A 275 -4.29 -10.37 -1.41
N ARG A 276 -4.90 -10.97 -2.44
CA ARG A 276 -5.80 -12.12 -2.27
C ARG A 276 -5.10 -13.38 -1.78
N HIS A 277 -3.84 -13.56 -2.16
CA HIS A 277 -3.05 -14.71 -1.72
C HIS A 277 -2.74 -14.63 -0.21
N THR A 278 -2.51 -13.42 0.30
CA THR A 278 -2.34 -13.13 1.73
C THR A 278 -3.56 -13.57 2.54
N LEU A 279 -4.75 -13.21 2.07
CA LEU A 279 -6.02 -13.61 2.68
C LEU A 279 -6.18 -15.13 2.81
N GLY A 280 -5.80 -15.90 1.77
CA GLY A 280 -5.95 -17.36 1.74
C GLY A 280 -5.14 -18.12 2.79
N HIS A 281 -4.15 -17.48 3.42
CA HIS A 281 -3.25 -18.11 4.39
C HIS A 281 -3.51 -17.68 5.83
N ILE A 282 -4.39 -16.70 6.05
CA ILE A 282 -4.78 -16.27 7.39
C ILE A 282 -5.65 -17.36 8.01
N ARG A 283 -5.08 -18.13 8.94
CA ARG A 283 -5.78 -19.20 9.66
C ARG A 283 -6.40 -18.73 10.98
N GLU A 284 -6.08 -17.53 11.42
CA GLU A 284 -6.56 -16.94 12.67
C GLU A 284 -7.72 -15.99 12.38
N GLU A 285 -8.90 -16.28 12.93
CA GLU A 285 -10.13 -15.51 12.70
C GLU A 285 -9.98 -14.02 13.06
N TYR A 286 -9.28 -13.71 14.15
CA TYR A 286 -8.97 -12.33 14.53
C TYR A 286 -8.21 -11.57 13.44
N LEU A 287 -7.16 -12.17 12.86
CA LEU A 287 -6.36 -11.53 11.81
C LEU A 287 -7.15 -11.35 10.53
N TRP A 288 -8.09 -12.27 10.23
CA TRP A 288 -9.00 -12.13 9.10
C TRP A 288 -9.93 -10.93 9.29
N LEU A 289 -10.57 -10.82 10.45
CA LEU A 289 -11.46 -9.71 10.78
C LEU A 289 -10.71 -8.36 10.78
N LEU A 290 -9.49 -8.34 11.31
CA LEU A 290 -8.64 -7.16 11.30
C LEU A 290 -8.27 -6.77 9.86
N HIS A 291 -7.85 -7.74 9.03
CA HIS A 291 -7.57 -7.48 7.62
C HIS A 291 -8.78 -6.85 6.93
N GLU A 292 -9.94 -7.50 7.01
CA GLU A 292 -11.15 -7.06 6.34
C GLU A 292 -11.54 -5.64 6.75
N SER A 293 -11.41 -5.34 8.04
CA SER A 293 -11.75 -4.02 8.57
C SER A 293 -10.76 -2.94 8.10
N VAL A 294 -9.45 -3.22 8.13
CA VAL A 294 -8.42 -2.29 7.65
C VAL A 294 -8.52 -2.09 6.14
N ALA A 295 -8.64 -3.17 5.36
CA ALA A 295 -8.78 -3.10 3.91
C ALA A 295 -10.04 -2.32 3.47
N SER A 296 -11.17 -2.54 4.16
CA SER A 296 -12.42 -1.82 3.94
C SER A 296 -12.28 -0.33 4.28
N VAL A 297 -11.65 -0.01 5.41
CA VAL A 297 -11.43 1.38 5.85
C VAL A 297 -10.54 2.11 4.86
N LEU A 298 -9.41 1.52 4.48
CA LEU A 298 -8.45 2.09 3.51
C LEU A 298 -8.98 2.11 2.06
N GLY A 299 -10.14 1.50 1.80
CA GLY A 299 -10.80 1.53 0.49
C GLY A 299 -10.06 0.73 -0.59
N LEU A 300 -9.31 -0.31 -0.22
CA LEU A 300 -8.48 -1.08 -1.17
C LEU A 300 -9.30 -1.73 -2.30
N GLU A 301 -10.49 -2.28 -1.99
CA GLU A 301 -11.36 -2.89 -2.98
C GLU A 301 -11.92 -1.88 -4.00
N MET A 302 -12.30 -0.70 -3.50
CA MET A 302 -12.80 0.37 -4.35
C MET A 302 -11.71 0.85 -5.31
N ALA A 303 -10.48 1.02 -4.79
CA ALA A 303 -9.33 1.40 -5.61
C ALA A 303 -8.98 0.32 -6.66
N GLU A 304 -9.05 -0.97 -6.32
CA GLU A 304 -8.87 -2.08 -7.28
C GLU A 304 -9.93 -2.04 -8.40
N SER A 305 -11.20 -1.81 -8.06
CA SER A 305 -12.28 -1.71 -9.03
C SER A 305 -12.08 -0.52 -9.98
N GLU A 306 -11.67 0.65 -9.47
CA GLU A 306 -11.40 1.84 -10.28
C GLU A 306 -10.23 1.64 -11.25
N ILE A 307 -9.14 1.02 -10.79
CA ILE A 307 -7.99 0.70 -11.65
C ILE A 307 -8.41 -0.26 -12.76
N SER A 308 -9.16 -1.32 -12.40
CA SER A 308 -9.64 -2.31 -13.37
C SER A 308 -10.53 -1.68 -14.44
N GLY A 309 -11.48 -0.83 -14.05
CA GLY A 309 -12.33 -0.10 -14.99
C GLY A 309 -11.54 0.86 -15.89
N THR A 310 -10.48 1.48 -15.37
CA THR A 310 -9.59 2.34 -16.15
C THR A 310 -8.80 1.55 -17.18
N LEU A 311 -8.29 0.36 -16.81
CA LEU A 311 -7.62 -0.56 -17.74
C LEU A 311 -8.57 -1.05 -18.85
N ASP A 312 -9.82 -1.38 -18.52
CA ASP A 312 -10.84 -1.76 -19.50
C ASP A 312 -11.11 -0.63 -20.52
N ALA A 313 -11.12 0.62 -20.07
CA ALA A 313 -11.25 1.79 -20.94
C ALA A 313 -10.04 1.94 -21.89
N ILE A 314 -8.81 1.78 -21.38
CA ILE A 314 -7.58 1.81 -22.20
C ILE A 314 -7.60 0.70 -23.27
N GLU A 315 -8.02 -0.50 -22.89
CA GLU A 315 -8.12 -1.66 -23.79
C GLU A 315 -9.15 -1.43 -24.89
N SER A 316 -10.32 -0.89 -24.55
CA SER A 316 -11.36 -0.52 -25.51
C SER A 316 -10.87 0.51 -26.54
N ILE A 317 -10.19 1.57 -26.07
CA ILE A 317 -9.61 2.61 -26.95
C ILE A 317 -8.58 1.98 -27.90
N THR A 318 -7.64 1.21 -27.36
CA THR A 318 -6.54 0.62 -28.13
C THR A 318 -7.05 -0.45 -29.11
N GLY A 319 -8.02 -1.27 -28.70
CA GLY A 319 -8.67 -2.27 -29.54
C GLY A 319 -9.44 -1.66 -30.71
N SER A 320 -10.17 -0.56 -30.47
CA SER A 320 -10.88 0.16 -31.54
C SER A 320 -9.94 0.71 -32.61
N MET A 321 -8.74 1.19 -32.23
CA MET A 321 -7.72 1.66 -33.16
C MET A 321 -7.12 0.51 -33.99
N TYR A 322 -6.83 -0.62 -33.34
CA TYR A 322 -6.26 -1.78 -34.04
C TYR A 322 -7.24 -2.37 -35.07
N ASN A 323 -8.53 -2.42 -34.74
CA ASN A 323 -9.57 -2.86 -35.67
C ASN A 323 -9.66 -1.93 -36.89
N ARG A 324 -9.57 -0.61 -36.71
CA ARG A 324 -9.52 0.36 -37.82
C ARG A 324 -8.31 0.15 -38.73
N ALA A 325 -7.13 -0.11 -38.18
CA ALA A 325 -5.93 -0.37 -38.98
C ALA A 325 -6.05 -1.66 -39.80
N THR A 326 -6.70 -2.69 -39.26
CA THR A 326 -6.97 -3.94 -39.97
C THR A 326 -7.97 -3.74 -41.10
N ILE A 327 -9.04 -2.98 -40.86
CA ILE A 327 -10.03 -2.61 -41.89
C ILE A 327 -9.37 -1.82 -43.02
N ILE A 328 -8.57 -0.80 -42.69
CA ILE A 328 -7.85 0.00 -43.70
C ILE A 328 -6.88 -0.87 -44.51
N ARG A 329 -6.15 -1.80 -43.88
CA ARG A 329 -5.28 -2.74 -44.62
C ARG A 329 -6.07 -3.64 -45.56
N MET A 330 -7.22 -4.14 -45.13
CA MET A 330 -8.11 -4.95 -45.99
C MET A 330 -8.69 -4.12 -47.13
N GLU A 331 -9.06 -2.87 -46.88
CA GLU A 331 -9.54 -1.93 -47.92
C GLU A 331 -8.44 -1.62 -48.93
N TRP A 332 -7.21 -1.35 -48.49
CA TRP A 332 -6.05 -1.17 -49.38
C TRP A 332 -5.76 -2.41 -50.21
N LEU A 333 -5.81 -3.59 -49.60
CA LEU A 333 -5.61 -4.85 -50.33
C LEU A 333 -6.71 -5.04 -51.37
N THR A 334 -7.94 -4.65 -51.06
CA THR A 334 -9.07 -4.66 -52.01
C THR A 334 -8.83 -3.69 -53.16
N ILE A 335 -8.39 -2.46 -52.89
CA ILE A 335 -8.06 -1.47 -53.92
C ILE A 335 -6.93 -1.99 -54.83
N VAL A 336 -5.87 -2.55 -54.26
CA VAL A 336 -4.75 -3.11 -55.03
C VAL A 336 -5.20 -4.25 -55.93
N ILE A 337 -6.06 -5.16 -55.45
CA ILE A 337 -6.63 -6.24 -56.26
C ILE A 337 -7.48 -5.68 -57.40
N ILE A 338 -8.38 -4.73 -57.12
CA ILE A 338 -9.22 -4.11 -58.16
C ILE A 338 -8.34 -3.45 -59.23
N LEU A 339 -7.28 -2.76 -58.83
CA LEU A 339 -6.38 -2.06 -59.74
C LEU A 339 -5.56 -3.05 -60.59
N LEU A 340 -5.11 -4.17 -60.01
CA LEU A 340 -4.45 -5.27 -60.73
C LEU A 340 -5.38 -5.90 -61.77
N ILE A 341 -6.62 -6.22 -61.41
CA ILE A 341 -7.61 -6.80 -62.34
C ILE A 341 -7.92 -5.81 -63.47
N THR A 342 -8.11 -4.53 -63.14
CA THR A 342 -8.39 -3.50 -64.15
C THR A 342 -7.22 -3.37 -65.13
N LEU A 343 -5.98 -3.37 -64.62
CA LEU A 343 -4.78 -3.32 -65.43
C LEU A 343 -4.66 -4.55 -66.35
N GLU A 344 -4.96 -5.75 -65.84
CA GLU A 344 -4.97 -6.99 -66.61
C GLU A 344 -5.98 -6.95 -67.76
N ILE A 345 -7.20 -6.47 -67.51
CA ILE A 345 -8.24 -6.31 -68.53
C ILE A 345 -7.80 -5.33 -69.62
N VAL A 346 -7.22 -4.18 -69.22
CA VAL A 346 -6.76 -3.15 -70.17
C VAL A 346 -5.61 -3.68 -71.03
N LEU A 347 -4.63 -4.36 -70.42
CA LEU A 347 -3.53 -4.99 -71.15
C LEU A 347 -4.03 -6.10 -72.08
N GLY A 348 -4.97 -6.93 -71.63
CA GLY A 348 -5.61 -7.96 -72.45
C GLY A 348 -6.31 -7.39 -73.68
N TYR A 349 -6.95 -6.22 -73.55
CA TYR A 349 -7.61 -5.52 -74.66
C TYR A 349 -6.62 -4.81 -75.60
N LEU A 350 -5.44 -4.41 -75.11
CA LEU A 350 -4.38 -3.78 -75.91
C LEU A 350 -3.47 -4.78 -76.63
N LEU A 351 -3.36 -6.01 -76.11
CA LEU A 351 -2.58 -7.10 -76.72
C LEU A 351 -3.39 -8.04 -77.62
N HIS A 352 -4.72 -7.86 -77.70
CA HIS A 352 -5.57 -8.41 -78.76
C HIS A 352 -5.82 -7.35 -79.83
#